data_AF-A0A2H9UHK1-F1
#
_entry.id   AF-A0A2H9UHK1-F1
#
_cell.length_a   1.000
_cell.length_b   1.000
_cell.length_c   1.000
_cell.angle_alpha   90.00
_cell.angle_beta   90.00
_cell.angle_gamma   90.00
#
_symmetry.space_group_name_H-M   'P 1'
#
loop_
_entity.id
_entity.type
_entity.pdbx_description
1 polymer ?
#
loop_
_entity_poly.entity_id
_entity_poly.type
_entity_poly.pdbx_seq_one_letter_code
_entity_poly.pdbx_strand_id
1 'polypeptide(L)' 'MPRTMLNDQHWSKLLSIFRNFDIYFKSNLRNFVEAILYRIRTGCPWRDLPKEFGS' A
#
# COMPACT_ATOMS: atom_id res chain seq x y z
N MET A 1 13.79 6.21 -1.15
CA MET A 1 12.69 5.76 -2.03
C MET A 1 12.65 4.26 -2.13
N PRO A 2 11.86 3.58 -1.27
CA PRO A 2 11.60 2.15 -1.43
C PRO A 2 10.93 1.94 -2.78
N ARG A 3 11.29 0.85 -3.45
CA ARG A 3 10.68 0.46 -4.71
C ARG A 3 9.21 0.14 -4.47
N THR A 4 8.31 0.96 -5.02
CA THR A 4 6.87 0.70 -5.05
C THR A 4 6.57 -0.41 -6.05
N MET A 5 5.59 -1.25 -5.74
CA MET A 5 5.22 -2.40 -6.57
C MET A 5 3.94 -2.17 -7.37
N LEU A 6 3.11 -1.21 -6.96
CA LEU A 6 1.86 -0.89 -7.64
C LEU A 6 2.07 0.20 -8.69
N ASN A 7 2.01 -0.21 -9.96
CA ASN A 7 1.75 0.72 -11.05
C ASN A 7 0.27 1.16 -11.02
N ASP A 8 -0.07 2.17 -11.83
CA ASP A 8 -1.42 2.74 -11.80
C ASP A 8 -2.50 1.77 -12.30
N GLN A 9 -2.13 0.80 -13.14
CA GLN A 9 -3.05 -0.25 -13.58
C GLN A 9 -3.38 -1.23 -12.45
N HIS A 10 -2.39 -1.65 -11.66
CA HIS A 10 -2.59 -2.47 -10.47
C HIS A 10 -3.43 -1.72 -9.43
N TRP A 11 -3.13 -0.44 -9.24
CA TRP A 11 -3.88 0.41 -8.31
C TRP A 11 -5.35 0.55 -8.69
N SER A 12 -5.64 0.79 -9.98
CA SER A 12 -7.02 0.88 -10.48
C SER A 12 -7.83 -0.39 -10.22
N LYS A 13 -7.23 -1.58 -10.44
CA LYS A 13 -7.87 -2.87 -10.14
C LYS A 13 -8.14 -3.05 -8.64
N LEU A 14 -7.15 -2.76 -7.79
CA LEU A 14 -7.30 -2.83 -6.33
C LEU A 14 -8.39 -1.87 -5.83
N LEU A 15 -8.45 -0.67 -6.40
CA LEU A 15 -9.44 0.34 -6.01
C LEU A 15 -10.86 -0.09 -6.33
N SER A 16 -11.08 -0.80 -7.45
CA SER A 16 -12.37 -1.42 -7.75
C SER A 16 -12.73 -2.49 -6.71
N ILE A 17 -11.78 -3.31 -6.29
CA ILE A 17 -11.98 -4.33 -5.24
C ILE A 17 -12.33 -3.65 -3.91
N PHE A 18 -11.58 -2.64 -3.50
CA PHE A 18 -11.82 -1.92 -2.26
C PHE A 18 -13.22 -1.28 -2.21
N ARG A 19 -13.68 -0.70 -3.32
CA ARG A 19 -15.06 -0.17 -3.41
C ARG A 19 -16.11 -1.27 -3.25
N ASN A 20 -15.88 -2.46 -3.79
CA ASN A 20 -16.81 -3.58 -3.63
C ASN A 20 -16.91 -4.06 -2.18
N PHE A 21 -15.86 -3.85 -1.37
CA PHE A 21 -15.84 -4.17 0.06
C PHE A 21 -16.20 -2.98 0.96
N ASP A 22 -16.68 -1.88 0.38
CA ASP A 22 -17.00 -0.63 1.09
C ASP A 22 -15.82 -0.07 1.92
N ILE A 23 -14.60 -0.32 1.44
CA ILE A 23 -13.38 0.21 2.06
C ILE A 23 -13.23 1.66 1.63
N TYR A 24 -13.39 2.57 2.60
CA TYR A 24 -13.30 4.00 2.38
C TYR A 24 -11.94 4.43 1.80
N PHE A 25 -11.98 5.15 0.68
CA PHE A 25 -10.78 5.69 0.04
C PHE A 25 -10.24 6.88 0.84
N LYS A 26 -9.11 6.68 1.54
CA LYS A 26 -8.27 7.77 2.06
C LYS A 26 -7.11 8.01 1.08
N SER A 27 -6.65 9.25 0.98
CA SER A 27 -5.46 9.61 0.17
C SER A 27 -4.23 8.76 0.51
N ASN A 28 -4.08 8.34 1.78
CA ASN A 28 -2.96 7.51 2.25
C ASN A 28 -3.15 6.01 2.03
N LEU A 29 -4.28 5.54 1.48
CA LEU A 29 -4.56 4.12 1.32
C LEU A 29 -3.53 3.45 0.39
N ARG A 30 -3.10 4.13 -0.68
CA ARG A 30 -2.07 3.60 -1.59
C ARG A 30 -0.76 3.35 -0.85
N ASN A 31 -0.32 4.31 -0.05
CA ASN A 31 0.90 4.19 0.74
C ASN A 31 0.81 3.08 1.77
N PHE A 32 -0.36 2.90 2.40
CA PHE A 32 -0.59 1.80 3.35
C PHE A 32 -0.50 0.42 2.68
N VAL A 33 -1.09 0.26 1.49
CA VAL A 33 -1.01 -1.01 0.74
C VAL A 33 0.43 -1.27 0.29
N GLU A 34 1.15 -0.26 -0.18
CA GLU A 34 2.58 -0.39 -0.49
C GLU A 34 3.41 -0.77 0.75
N ALA A 35 3.07 -0.26 1.94
CA ALA A 35 3.70 -0.65 3.20
C ALA A 35 3.50 -2.15 3.49
N ILE A 36 2.27 -2.66 3.28
CA ILE A 36 1.95 -4.08 3.43
C ILE A 36 2.77 -4.92 2.44
N LEU A 37 2.83 -4.51 1.17
CA LEU A 37 3.59 -5.22 0.13
C LEU A 37 5.09 -5.22 0.43
N TYR A 38 5.62 -4.08 0.88
CA TYR A 38 7.01 -3.98 1.32
C TYR A 38 7.28 -4.93 2.48
N ARG A 39 6.39 -4.98 3.47
CA ARG A 39 6.51 -5.88 4.62
C ARG A 39 6.53 -7.35 4.20
N ILE A 40 5.61 -7.76 3.32
CA ILE A 40 5.55 -9.13 2.79
C ILE A 40 6.84 -9.49 2.04
N ARG A 41 7.38 -8.56 1.24
CA ARG A 41 8.60 -8.77 0.45
C ARG A 41 9.86 -8.86 1.31
N THR A 42 9.93 -8.11 2.41
CA THR A 42 11.15 -7.96 3.22
C THR A 42 11.13 -8.77 4.51
N GLY A 43 9.96 -9.19 4.99
CA GLY A 43 9.79 -9.81 6.31
C GLY A 43 9.97 -8.84 7.48
N CYS A 44 10.14 -7.55 7.21
CA CYS A 44 10.42 -6.51 8.20
C CYS A 44 9.27 -6.35 9.22
N PRO A 45 9.53 -6.06 10.51
CA PRO A 45 8.47 -5.71 11.44
C PRO A 45 7.88 -4.32 11.12
N TRP A 46 6.65 -4.06 11.56
CA TRP A 46 5.97 -2.78 11.32
C TRP A 46 6.75 -1.55 11.81
N ARG A 47 7.55 -1.72 12.88
CA ARG A 47 8.36 -0.65 13.48
C ARG A 47 9.49 -0.16 12.58
N ASP A 48 9.98 -1.04 11.70
CA ASP A 48 11.15 -0.79 10.86
C ASP A 48 10.73 -0.44 9.41
N LEU A 49 9.44 -0.15 9.19
CA LEU A 49 8.96 0.33 7.90
C LEU A 49 9.59 1.68 7.55
N PRO A 50 9.98 1.89 6.28
CA PRO A 50 10.43 3.19 5.82
C PRO A 50 9.38 4.29 6.10
N LYS A 51 9.84 5.44 6.58
CA LYS A 51 9.00 6.64 6.82
C LYS A 51 8.24 7.11 5.57
N GLU A 52 8.68 6.70 4.40
CA GLU A 52 8.04 7.01 3.12
C GLU A 52 6.64 6.38 2.99
N PHE A 53 6.33 5.33 3.78
CA PHE A 53 5.00 4.70 3.82
C PHE A 53 4.07 5.26 4.90
N GLY A 54 4.56 6.09 5.82
CA GLY A 54 3.79 6.66 6.91
C GLY A 54 4.55 7.78 7.63
N SER A 55 3.87 8.91 7.78
CA SER A 55 4.29 10.08 8.57
C SER A 55 3.34 10.29 9.73
#